data_AF-A0A811Z1G4-F1
#
_entry.id   AF-A0A811Z1G4-F1
#
_cell.length_a   1.000
_cell.length_b   1.000
_cell.length_c   1.000
_cell.angle_alpha   90.00
_cell.angle_beta   90.00
_cell.angle_gamma   90.00
#
_symmetry.space_group_name_H-M   'P 1'
#
loop_
_entity.id
_entity.type
_entity.pdbx_description
1 polymer ?
#
loop_
_entity_poly.entity_id
_entity_poly.type
_entity_poly.pdbx_seq_one_letter_code
_entity_poly.pdbx_strand_id
1 'polypeptide(L)'
;MAVNFNDPTCGFFQREVVDFINKQILQNGVSPHFYSMQMCESWGDMEKKLRDILTDSTVSEATKEACAWKTLALAVHMAERQKQEDAEKVKKLQDQLDEQNLFSNVLIGMVNRLRNAQEKEKEKALFQLQESLTTLRGVEEERNLFRNELLRVLSTQSSKQQGALEGRKRKQAQTLRAPAEAAAAIPAREYSRNSWKD
;
A
#
# COMPACT_ATOMS: atom_id res chain seq x y z
N MET A 1 -1.80 -66.24 -2.55
CA MET A 1 -1.87 -64.86 -2.04
C MET A 1 -0.77 -64.71 -1.01
N ALA A 2 0.25 -63.90 -1.29
CA ALA A 2 1.38 -63.66 -0.39
C ALA A 2 1.69 -62.16 -0.39
N VAL A 3 2.15 -61.64 0.73
CA VAL A 3 2.66 -60.28 0.88
C VAL A 3 3.95 -60.17 0.07
N ASN A 4 4.01 -59.22 -0.86
CA ASN A 4 5.18 -58.97 -1.67
C ASN A 4 6.12 -57.99 -0.96
N PHE A 5 7.29 -58.44 -0.50
CA PHE A 5 8.28 -57.54 0.11
C PHE A 5 8.86 -56.51 -0.86
N ASN A 6 8.81 -56.77 -2.17
CA ASN A 6 9.28 -55.83 -3.20
C ASN A 6 8.22 -54.75 -3.54
N ASP A 7 7.04 -54.81 -2.93
CA ASP A 7 6.00 -53.78 -3.07
C ASP A 7 6.31 -52.63 -2.09
N PRO A 8 6.56 -51.40 -2.57
CA PRO A 8 6.86 -50.26 -1.68
C PRO A 8 5.71 -49.90 -0.75
N THR A 9 4.46 -50.30 -1.03
CA THR A 9 3.33 -50.08 -0.12
C THR A 9 3.02 -51.27 0.79
N CYS A 10 3.90 -52.29 0.86
CA CYS A 10 3.67 -53.44 1.76
C CYS A 10 3.70 -53.09 3.25
N GLY A 11 4.30 -51.96 3.64
CA GLY A 11 4.39 -51.45 5.02
C GLY A 11 5.26 -52.25 5.98
N PHE A 12 5.89 -53.35 5.54
CA PHE A 12 6.84 -54.13 6.33
C PHE A 12 8.29 -53.82 5.95
N PHE A 13 9.12 -53.47 6.93
CA PHE A 13 10.53 -53.13 6.73
C PHE A 13 11.49 -54.33 6.86
N GLN A 14 11.02 -55.45 7.42
CA GLN A 14 11.82 -56.66 7.67
C GLN A 14 11.31 -57.82 6.81
N ARG A 15 12.20 -58.43 6.03
CA ARG A 15 11.85 -59.52 5.13
C ARG A 15 11.45 -60.77 5.91
N GLU A 16 12.11 -61.01 7.03
CA GLU A 16 11.90 -62.13 7.95
C GLU A 16 10.45 -62.17 8.47
N VAL A 17 9.88 -60.99 8.74
CA VAL A 17 8.47 -60.84 9.17
C VAL A 17 7.52 -61.17 8.02
N VAL A 18 7.81 -60.69 6.81
CA VAL A 18 7.00 -61.00 5.61
C VAL A 18 7.05 -62.49 5.26
N ASP A 19 8.23 -63.11 5.31
CA ASP A 19 8.42 -64.53 5.06
C ASP A 19 7.73 -65.39 6.13
N PHE A 20 7.77 -64.99 7.40
CA PHE A 20 7.01 -65.64 8.47
C PHE A 20 5.49 -65.53 8.25
N ILE A 21 4.96 -64.34 7.96
CA ILE A 21 3.53 -64.13 7.71
C ILE A 21 3.08 -64.94 6.48
N ASN A 22 3.85 -64.90 5.39
CA ASN A 22 3.59 -65.69 4.19
C ASN A 22 3.59 -67.20 4.48
N LYS A 23 4.52 -67.68 5.31
CA LYS A 23 4.56 -69.07 5.75
C LYS A 23 3.32 -69.42 6.57
N GLN A 24 2.88 -68.59 7.52
CA GLN A 24 1.67 -68.82 8.32
C GLN A 24 0.40 -68.86 7.45
N ILE A 25 0.30 -67.98 6.46
CA ILE A 25 -0.84 -67.96 5.51
C ILE A 25 -0.82 -69.20 4.61
N LEU A 26 0.36 -69.67 4.18
CA LEU A 26 0.48 -70.85 3.31
C LEU A 26 0.29 -72.19 4.05
N GLN A 27 0.82 -72.32 5.27
CA GLN A 27 0.73 -73.57 6.05
C GLN A 27 -0.70 -73.92 6.45
N ASN A 28 -1.54 -72.92 6.67
CA ASN A 28 -2.92 -73.08 7.11
C ASN A 28 -3.93 -73.19 5.94
N GLY A 29 -3.45 -73.34 4.70
CA GLY A 29 -4.27 -73.48 3.49
C GLY A 29 -4.87 -72.16 2.99
N VAL A 30 -5.47 -72.16 1.80
CA VAL A 30 -6.08 -70.95 1.19
C VAL A 30 -7.61 -71.03 1.27
N SER A 31 -8.18 -70.49 2.35
CA SER A 31 -9.62 -70.33 2.57
C SER A 31 -10.26 -69.28 1.65
N PRO A 32 -11.53 -69.45 1.21
CA PRO A 32 -12.29 -68.43 0.48
C PRO A 32 -12.35 -67.06 1.19
N HIS A 33 -12.31 -67.04 2.52
CA HIS A 33 -12.30 -65.81 3.33
C HIS A 33 -11.12 -64.87 2.99
N PHE A 34 -10.00 -65.41 2.52
CA PHE A 34 -8.87 -64.58 2.11
C PHE A 34 -9.18 -63.70 0.91
N TYR A 35 -10.01 -64.17 -0.04
CA TYR A 35 -10.39 -63.35 -1.18
C TYR A 35 -11.32 -62.22 -0.73
N SER A 36 -12.32 -62.52 0.10
CA SER A 36 -13.30 -61.52 0.57
C SER A 36 -12.68 -60.43 1.46
N MET A 37 -11.64 -60.73 2.23
CA MET A 37 -10.86 -59.73 3.00
C MET A 37 -10.06 -58.78 2.10
N GLN A 38 -9.52 -59.28 0.98
CA GLN A 38 -8.72 -58.47 0.06
C GLN A 38 -9.56 -57.53 -0.81
N MET A 39 -10.87 -57.77 -0.88
CA MET A 39 -11.85 -56.86 -1.50
C MET A 39 -12.41 -55.83 -0.50
N CYS A 40 -11.90 -55.73 0.73
CA CYS A 40 -12.23 -54.61 1.62
C CYS A 40 -11.44 -53.37 1.20
N GLU A 41 -12.13 -52.25 1.04
CA GLU A 41 -11.51 -50.95 0.75
C GLU A 41 -11.17 -50.17 2.04
N SER A 42 -11.86 -50.47 3.15
CA SER A 42 -11.63 -49.82 4.44
C SER A 42 -11.18 -50.81 5.53
N TRP A 43 -10.48 -50.29 6.55
CA TRP A 43 -10.17 -51.04 7.77
C TRP A 43 -11.44 -51.51 8.49
N GLY A 44 -12.49 -50.69 8.55
CA GLY A 44 -13.73 -51.04 9.25
C GLY A 44 -14.45 -52.25 8.63
N ASP A 45 -14.49 -52.33 7.29
CA ASP A 45 -15.06 -53.50 6.59
C ASP A 45 -14.20 -54.75 6.79
N MET A 46 -12.88 -54.59 6.90
CA MET A 46 -11.94 -55.68 7.14
C MET A 46 -12.02 -56.22 8.57
N GLU A 47 -12.08 -55.32 9.56
CA GLU A 47 -12.28 -55.68 10.97
C GLU A 47 -13.62 -56.39 11.17
N LYS A 48 -14.69 -55.91 10.52
CA LYS A 48 -16.00 -56.56 10.55
C LYS A 48 -15.97 -57.97 9.97
N LYS A 49 -15.38 -58.16 8.78
CA LYS A 49 -15.24 -59.52 8.21
C LYS A 49 -14.35 -60.43 9.06
N LEU A 50 -13.26 -59.92 9.64
CA LEU A 50 -12.43 -60.71 10.55
C LEU A 50 -13.25 -61.14 11.78
N ARG A 51 -14.01 -60.23 12.39
CA ARG A 51 -14.90 -60.53 13.51
C ARG A 51 -15.89 -61.64 13.16
N ASP A 52 -16.56 -61.55 12.02
CA ASP A 52 -17.51 -62.57 11.54
C ASP A 52 -16.84 -63.96 11.47
N ILE A 53 -15.65 -64.05 10.84
CA ILE A 53 -14.85 -65.29 10.71
C ILE A 53 -14.40 -65.84 12.08
N LEU A 54 -14.01 -64.97 13.02
CA LEU A 54 -13.57 -65.38 14.36
C LEU A 54 -14.73 -65.91 15.20
N THR A 55 -15.92 -65.31 15.07
CA THR A 55 -17.14 -65.75 15.79
C THR A 55 -17.79 -67.00 15.21
N ASP A 56 -17.49 -67.36 13.97
CA ASP A 56 -18.02 -68.57 13.34
C ASP A 56 -17.40 -69.83 13.99
N SER A 57 -18.25 -70.73 14.51
CA SER A 57 -17.84 -72.00 15.12
C SER A 57 -17.57 -73.11 14.10
N THR A 58 -17.93 -72.91 12.83
CA THR A 58 -17.67 -73.86 11.74
C THR A 58 -16.28 -73.69 11.12
N VAL A 59 -15.64 -72.53 11.33
CA VAL A 59 -14.30 -72.23 10.83
C VAL A 59 -13.24 -72.83 11.76
N SER A 60 -12.28 -73.57 11.19
CA SER A 60 -11.18 -74.17 11.96
C SER A 60 -10.23 -73.12 12.54
N GLU A 61 -9.63 -73.42 13.70
CA GLU A 61 -8.73 -72.48 14.38
C GLU A 61 -7.52 -72.07 13.51
N ALA A 62 -6.94 -73.02 12.77
CA ALA A 62 -5.89 -72.74 11.78
C ALA A 62 -6.33 -71.71 10.71
N THR A 63 -7.61 -71.76 10.28
CA THR A 63 -8.16 -70.78 9.34
C THR A 63 -8.34 -69.41 10.01
N LYS A 64 -8.72 -69.37 11.29
CA LYS A 64 -8.86 -68.15 12.09
C LYS A 64 -7.52 -67.44 12.28
N GLU A 65 -6.49 -68.17 12.70
CA GLU A 65 -5.12 -67.65 12.82
C GLU A 65 -4.61 -67.09 11.49
N ALA A 66 -4.77 -67.84 10.40
CA ALA A 66 -4.32 -67.40 9.09
C ALA A 66 -5.09 -66.17 8.57
N CYS A 67 -6.39 -66.06 8.88
CA CYS A 67 -7.17 -64.84 8.63
C CYS A 67 -6.65 -63.67 9.48
N ALA A 68 -6.32 -63.87 10.76
CA ALA A 68 -5.71 -62.83 11.58
C ALA A 68 -4.37 -62.33 11.01
N TRP A 69 -3.47 -63.23 10.60
CA TRP A 69 -2.21 -62.88 9.94
C TRP A 69 -2.41 -62.13 8.61
N LYS A 70 -3.39 -62.54 7.79
CA LYS A 70 -3.70 -61.80 6.56
C LYS A 70 -4.31 -60.43 6.85
N THR A 71 -5.20 -60.30 7.83
CA THR A 71 -5.78 -59.01 8.22
C THR A 71 -4.70 -58.05 8.70
N LEU A 72 -3.77 -58.51 9.54
CA LEU A 72 -2.63 -57.71 9.97
C LEU A 72 -1.80 -57.21 8.79
N ALA A 73 -1.48 -58.09 7.83
CA ALA A 73 -0.71 -57.69 6.66
C ALA A 73 -1.42 -56.67 5.76
N LEU A 74 -2.73 -56.84 5.56
CA LEU A 74 -3.54 -55.89 4.78
C LEU A 74 -3.71 -54.55 5.51
N ALA A 75 -3.86 -54.55 6.84
CA ALA A 75 -3.94 -53.34 7.65
C ALA A 75 -2.66 -52.49 7.55
N VAL A 76 -1.50 -53.14 7.64
CA VAL A 76 -0.19 -52.52 7.50
C VAL A 76 0.01 -51.94 6.09
N HIS A 77 -0.38 -52.67 5.04
CA HIS A 77 -0.36 -52.17 3.67
C HIS A 77 -1.29 -50.94 3.49
N MET A 78 -2.53 -51.00 4.01
CA MET A 78 -3.47 -49.89 3.95
C MET A 78 -2.94 -48.64 4.67
N ALA A 79 -2.32 -48.80 5.84
CA ALA A 79 -1.75 -47.70 6.61
C ALA A 79 -0.57 -47.03 5.90
N GLU A 80 0.36 -47.82 5.33
CA GLU A 80 1.49 -47.26 4.59
C GLU A 80 1.05 -46.59 3.28
N ARG A 81 0.09 -47.18 2.56
CA ARG A 81 -0.52 -46.55 1.38
C ARG A 81 -1.19 -45.21 1.73
N GLN A 82 -2.00 -45.17 2.80
CA GLN A 82 -2.66 -43.94 3.25
C GLN A 82 -1.64 -42.85 3.59
N LYS A 83 -0.58 -43.21 4.32
CA LYS A 83 0.54 -42.33 4.66
C LYS A 83 1.24 -41.76 3.42
N GLN A 84 1.47 -42.59 2.40
CA GLN A 84 2.07 -42.13 1.14
C GLN A 84 1.15 -41.16 0.39
N GLU A 85 -0.14 -41.50 0.25
CA GLU A 85 -1.12 -40.61 -0.39
C GLU A 85 -1.28 -39.27 0.34
N ASP A 86 -1.25 -39.26 1.67
CA ASP A 86 -1.34 -38.03 2.46
C ASP A 86 -0.05 -37.21 2.40
N ALA A 87 1.13 -37.84 2.35
CA ALA A 87 2.40 -37.15 2.10
C ALA A 87 2.42 -36.46 0.72
N GLU A 88 1.88 -37.11 -0.32
CA GLU A 88 1.75 -36.52 -1.66
C GLU A 88 0.76 -35.35 -1.69
N LYS A 89 -0.39 -35.46 -1.00
CA LYS A 89 -1.35 -34.35 -0.83
C LYS A 89 -0.72 -33.17 -0.12
N VAL A 90 -0.01 -33.40 1.00
CA VAL A 90 0.68 -32.36 1.78
C VAL A 90 1.76 -31.68 0.93
N LYS A 91 2.56 -32.44 0.20
CA LYS A 91 3.57 -31.88 -0.72
C LYS A 91 2.91 -30.97 -1.77
N LYS A 92 1.85 -31.43 -2.43
CA LYS A 92 1.12 -30.63 -3.42
C LYS A 92 0.55 -29.34 -2.84
N LEU A 93 0.02 -29.37 -1.62
CA LEU A 93 -0.47 -28.17 -0.92
C LEU A 93 0.67 -27.20 -0.59
N GLN A 94 1.85 -27.70 -0.20
CA GLN A 94 3.04 -26.89 0.03
C GLN A 94 3.53 -26.22 -1.25
N ASP A 95 3.64 -26.97 -2.35
CA ASP A 95 4.03 -26.43 -3.67
C ASP A 95 3.09 -25.29 -4.11
N GLN A 96 1.77 -25.44 -3.89
CA GLN A 96 0.76 -24.40 -4.18
C GLN A 96 0.87 -23.17 -3.26
N LEU A 97 1.19 -23.37 -1.98
CA LEU A 97 1.39 -22.27 -1.03
C LEU A 97 2.64 -21.46 -1.38
N ASP A 98 3.72 -22.12 -1.78
CA ASP A 98 4.96 -21.46 -2.18
C ASP A 98 4.78 -20.66 -3.48
N GLU A 99 4.02 -21.20 -4.45
CA GLU A 99 3.61 -20.44 -5.65
C GLU A 99 2.79 -19.18 -5.30
N GLN A 100 1.79 -19.29 -4.41
CA GLN A 100 1.01 -18.13 -3.95
C GLN A 100 1.86 -17.10 -3.20
N ASN A 101 2.81 -17.55 -2.37
CA ASN A 101 3.76 -16.69 -1.68
C ASN A 101 4.65 -15.93 -2.67
N LEU A 102 5.14 -16.58 -3.74
CA LEU A 102 5.91 -15.92 -4.80
C LEU A 102 5.08 -14.83 -5.50
N PHE A 103 3.84 -15.11 -5.88
CA PHE A 103 2.96 -14.09 -6.48
C PHE A 103 2.66 -12.93 -5.52
N SER A 104 2.37 -13.22 -4.25
CA SER A 104 2.13 -12.21 -3.21
C SER A 104 3.36 -11.30 -3.03
N ASN A 105 4.56 -11.87 -2.96
CA ASN A 105 5.81 -11.12 -2.86
C ASN A 105 6.07 -10.22 -4.08
N VAL A 106 5.76 -10.69 -5.30
CA VAL A 106 5.84 -9.87 -6.52
C VAL A 106 4.86 -8.69 -6.46
N LEU A 107 3.61 -8.92 -6.06
CA LEU A 107 2.59 -7.88 -5.92
C LEU A 107 2.98 -6.84 -4.86
N ILE A 108 3.46 -7.27 -3.68
CA ILE A 108 4.00 -6.40 -2.63
C ILE A 108 5.17 -5.56 -3.18
N GLY A 109 6.08 -6.18 -3.94
CA GLY A 109 7.18 -5.50 -4.61
C GLY A 109 6.71 -4.43 -5.61
N MET A 110 5.67 -4.71 -6.41
CA MET A 110 5.07 -3.75 -7.34
C MET A 110 4.39 -2.59 -6.62
N VAL A 111 3.58 -2.87 -5.59
CA VAL A 111 2.90 -1.84 -4.79
C VAL A 111 3.90 -0.91 -4.09
N ASN A 112 4.99 -1.47 -3.53
CA ASN A 112 6.04 -0.67 -2.92
C ASN A 112 6.80 0.19 -3.94
N ARG A 113 7.06 -0.32 -5.16
CA ARG A 113 7.65 0.48 -6.25
C ARG A 113 6.75 1.66 -6.65
N LEU A 114 5.45 1.42 -6.81
CA LEU A 114 4.47 2.47 -7.14
C LEU A 114 4.37 3.52 -6.02
N ARG A 115 4.28 3.10 -4.76
CA ARG A 115 4.29 3.99 -3.59
C ARG A 115 5.55 4.86 -3.55
N ASN A 116 6.72 4.26 -3.76
CA ASN A 116 8.00 4.97 -3.76
C ASN A 116 8.16 5.92 -4.95
N ALA A 117 7.56 5.63 -6.10
CA ALA A 117 7.53 6.54 -7.24
C ALA A 117 6.61 7.73 -6.95
N GLN A 118 5.40 7.48 -6.48
CA GLN A 118 4.43 8.51 -6.11
C GLN A 118 4.97 9.47 -5.04
N GLU A 119 5.67 8.94 -4.02
CA GLU A 119 6.21 9.79 -2.95
C GLU A 119 7.32 10.72 -3.47
N LYS A 120 8.19 10.24 -4.36
CA LYS A 120 9.19 11.07 -5.05
C LYS A 120 8.57 12.13 -5.94
N GLU A 121 7.42 11.86 -6.56
CA GLU A 121 6.69 12.86 -7.36
C GLU A 121 6.06 13.93 -6.46
N LYS A 122 5.46 13.55 -5.33
CA LYS A 122 4.96 14.51 -4.33
C LYS A 122 6.08 15.38 -3.78
N GLU A 123 7.20 14.80 -3.37
CA GLU A 123 8.35 15.53 -2.82
C GLU A 123 8.89 16.57 -3.81
N LYS A 124 9.04 16.19 -5.09
CA LYS A 124 9.39 17.12 -6.17
C LYS A 124 8.36 18.24 -6.35
N ALA A 125 7.07 17.90 -6.34
CA ALA A 125 6.00 18.88 -6.50
C ALA A 125 5.95 19.87 -5.32
N LEU A 126 6.18 19.40 -4.09
CA LEU A 126 6.28 20.24 -2.89
C LEU A 126 7.51 21.16 -2.96
N PHE A 127 8.66 20.66 -3.41
CA PHE A 127 9.87 21.48 -3.59
C PHE A 127 9.65 22.59 -4.64
N GLN A 128 9.08 22.25 -5.80
CA GLN A 128 8.75 23.22 -6.86
C GLN A 128 7.71 24.25 -6.40
N LEU A 129 6.70 23.83 -5.61
CA LEU A 129 5.75 24.75 -5.02
C LEU A 129 6.44 25.71 -4.03
N GLN A 130 7.31 25.22 -3.16
CA GLN A 130 8.07 26.04 -2.23
C GLN A 130 8.97 27.05 -2.95
N GLU A 131 9.69 26.62 -3.99
CA GLU A 131 10.50 27.49 -4.85
C GLU A 131 9.65 28.61 -5.45
N SER A 132 8.51 28.28 -6.09
CA SER A 132 7.61 29.27 -6.67
C SER A 132 7.04 30.27 -5.65
N LEU A 133 6.74 29.81 -4.42
CA LEU A 133 6.28 30.68 -3.33
C LEU A 133 7.38 31.62 -2.83
N THR A 134 8.64 31.18 -2.81
CA THR A 134 9.77 32.07 -2.47
C THR A 134 10.01 33.12 -3.56
N THR A 135 9.92 32.74 -4.84
CA THR A 135 10.00 33.69 -5.97
C THR A 135 8.86 34.71 -5.93
N LEU A 136 7.62 34.26 -5.71
CA LEU A 136 6.45 35.14 -5.62
C LEU A 136 6.57 36.16 -4.47
N ARG A 137 7.12 35.74 -3.32
CA ARG A 137 7.40 36.62 -2.19
C ARG A 137 8.42 37.70 -2.55
N GLY A 138 9.51 37.34 -3.22
CA GLY A 138 10.51 38.31 -3.70
C GLY A 138 9.91 39.35 -4.65
N VAL A 139 9.09 38.92 -5.62
CA VAL A 139 8.38 39.83 -6.54
C VAL A 139 7.37 40.72 -5.80
N GLU A 140 6.70 40.21 -4.77
CA GLU A 140 5.82 41.03 -3.91
C GLU A 140 6.61 42.08 -3.11
N GLU A 141 7.77 41.72 -2.56
CA GLU A 141 8.68 42.64 -1.86
C GLU A 141 9.19 43.74 -2.80
N GLU A 142 9.64 43.40 -4.01
CA GLU A 142 10.03 44.36 -5.06
C GLU A 142 8.87 45.30 -5.43
N ARG A 143 7.68 44.76 -5.70
CA ARG A 143 6.46 45.53 -5.99
C ARG A 143 6.15 46.52 -4.85
N ASN A 144 6.31 46.09 -3.60
CA ASN A 144 6.08 46.93 -2.43
C ASN A 144 7.14 48.02 -2.30
N LEU A 145 8.42 47.74 -2.60
CA LEU A 145 9.48 48.74 -2.67
C LEU A 145 9.17 49.82 -3.72
N PHE A 146 8.84 49.44 -4.96
CA PHE A 146 8.47 50.39 -6.01
C PHE A 146 7.23 51.21 -5.65
N ARG A 147 6.21 50.58 -5.05
CA ARG A 147 5.00 51.30 -4.57
C ARG A 147 5.34 52.34 -3.51
N ASN A 148 6.20 52.00 -2.55
CA ASN A 148 6.63 52.92 -1.49
C ASN A 148 7.46 54.09 -2.05
N GLU A 149 8.33 53.83 -3.04
CA GLU A 149 9.10 54.88 -3.70
C GLU A 149 8.21 55.85 -4.48
N LEU A 150 7.22 55.34 -5.24
CA LEU A 150 6.23 56.15 -5.95
C LEU A 150 5.43 57.05 -4.98
N LEU A 151 4.99 56.49 -3.84
CA LEU A 151 4.31 57.25 -2.79
C LEU A 151 5.20 58.36 -2.21
N ARG A 152 6.49 58.08 -2.00
CA ARG A 152 7.48 59.06 -1.54
C ARG A 152 7.63 60.22 -2.54
N VAL A 153 7.84 59.91 -3.82
CA VAL A 153 7.94 60.91 -4.89
C VAL A 153 6.69 61.79 -4.94
N LEU A 154 5.50 61.19 -4.98
CA LEU A 154 4.22 61.90 -5.04
C LEU A 154 4.02 62.84 -3.83
N SER A 155 4.39 62.37 -2.63
CA SER A 155 4.31 63.17 -1.40
C SER A 155 5.26 64.37 -1.44
N THR A 156 6.49 64.20 -1.93
CA THR A 156 7.43 65.33 -2.08
C THR A 156 6.98 66.33 -3.15
N GLN A 157 6.29 65.89 -4.20
CA GLN A 157 5.73 66.77 -5.23
C GLN A 157 4.56 67.59 -4.68
N SER A 158 3.64 66.97 -3.93
CA SER A 158 2.55 67.67 -3.23
C SER A 158 3.08 68.71 -2.23
N SER A 159 4.07 68.33 -1.42
CA SER A 159 4.72 69.25 -0.46
C SER A 159 5.42 70.43 -1.17
N LYS A 160 6.10 70.20 -2.30
CA LYS A 160 6.68 71.27 -3.13
C LYS A 160 5.62 72.20 -3.72
N GLN A 161 4.47 71.68 -4.15
CA GLN A 161 3.35 72.50 -4.63
C GLN A 161 2.73 73.34 -3.50
N GLN A 162 2.49 72.75 -2.32
CA GLN A 162 2.01 73.49 -1.14
C GLN A 162 3.03 74.54 -0.67
N GLY A 163 4.32 74.22 -0.63
CA GLY A 163 5.40 75.17 -0.32
C GLY A 163 5.51 76.32 -1.33
N ALA A 164 5.28 76.05 -2.62
CA ALA A 164 5.21 77.09 -3.65
C ALA A 164 3.98 77.99 -3.50
N LEU A 165 2.81 77.43 -3.15
CA LEU A 165 1.59 78.18 -2.85
C LEU A 165 1.71 79.02 -1.57
N GLU A 166 2.23 78.45 -0.48
CA GLU A 166 2.62 79.15 0.75
C GLU A 166 3.59 80.29 0.46
N GLY A 167 4.67 80.02 -0.29
CA GLY A 167 5.66 81.03 -0.67
C GLY A 167 5.06 82.16 -1.52
N ARG A 168 4.10 81.86 -2.40
CA ARG A 168 3.37 82.86 -3.19
C ARG A 168 2.45 83.72 -2.32
N LYS A 169 1.74 83.12 -1.36
CA LYS A 169 0.91 83.81 -0.37
C LYS A 169 1.74 84.70 0.57
N ARG A 170 2.87 84.21 1.08
CA ARG A 170 3.79 84.98 1.94
C ARG A 170 4.42 86.16 1.19
N LYS A 171 4.78 85.99 -0.09
CA LYS A 171 5.25 87.09 -0.95
C LYS A 171 4.16 88.16 -1.12
N GLN A 172 2.92 87.78 -1.44
CA GLN A 172 1.79 88.74 -1.50
C GLN A 172 1.56 89.47 -0.16
N ALA A 173 1.64 88.77 0.97
CA ALA A 173 1.51 89.37 2.29
C ALA A 173 2.65 90.34 2.65
N GLN A 174 3.86 90.15 2.11
CA GLN A 174 4.97 91.09 2.25
C GLN A 174 4.87 92.29 1.29
N THR A 175 4.35 92.13 0.07
CA THR A 175 4.10 93.27 -0.85
C THR A 175 3.07 94.25 -0.29
N LEU A 176 2.19 93.81 0.61
CA LEU A 176 1.17 94.63 1.27
C LEU A 176 1.65 95.34 2.55
N ARG A 177 2.93 95.23 2.98
CA ARG A 177 3.37 95.73 4.28
C ARG A 177 4.81 96.28 4.32
N ALA A 178 5.06 97.44 3.69
CA ALA A 178 6.11 98.44 4.00
C ALA A 178 6.13 99.57 2.93
N PRO A 179 6.67 100.78 3.22
CA PRO A 179 5.97 102.02 2.85
C PRO A 179 6.71 102.93 1.85
N ALA A 180 6.02 103.97 1.37
CA ALA A 180 6.60 105.06 0.58
C ALA A 180 5.98 106.41 0.99
N GLU A 181 6.79 107.24 1.64
CA GLU A 181 6.49 108.61 2.03
C GLU A 181 7.37 109.57 1.17
N ALA A 182 6.89 110.78 0.89
CA ALA A 182 7.56 111.85 0.13
C ALA A 182 7.78 111.60 -1.40
N ALA A 183 7.77 112.61 -2.30
CA ALA A 183 7.61 114.05 -2.14
C ALA A 183 6.85 114.74 -3.31
N ALA A 184 5.92 115.62 -2.94
CA ALA A 184 5.65 116.99 -3.43
C ALA A 184 6.11 117.51 -4.82
N ALA A 185 5.15 118.06 -5.60
CA ALA A 185 5.18 119.41 -6.21
C ALA A 185 3.85 119.78 -6.93
N ILE A 186 3.37 121.03 -6.77
CA ILE A 186 2.19 121.71 -7.40
C ILE A 186 2.71 123.10 -7.83
N PRO A 187 2.40 123.72 -9.02
CA PRO A 187 1.06 124.14 -9.51
C PRO A 187 0.90 124.00 -11.08
N ALA A 188 -0.05 124.59 -11.84
CA ALA A 188 -1.25 125.43 -11.63
C ALA A 188 -2.35 124.99 -12.65
N ARG A 189 -3.68 125.08 -12.42
CA ARG A 189 -4.62 126.23 -12.52
C ARG A 189 -4.64 126.99 -13.87
N GLU A 190 -5.68 126.79 -14.70
CA GLU A 190 -6.71 127.82 -14.98
C GLU A 190 -7.95 127.33 -15.77
N TYR A 191 -9.06 128.04 -15.52
CA TYR A 191 -10.30 128.33 -16.28
C TYR A 191 -10.58 127.70 -17.67
N SER A 192 -11.82 127.50 -18.15
CA SER A 192 -13.20 127.61 -17.60
C SER A 192 -14.23 127.33 -18.71
N ARG A 193 -15.53 127.32 -18.35
CA ARG A 193 -16.66 127.92 -19.10
C ARG A 193 -17.48 127.04 -20.07
N ASN A 194 -18.68 126.69 -19.59
CA ASN A 194 -19.98 126.70 -20.30
C ASN A 194 -20.30 125.56 -21.30
N SER A 195 -21.56 125.20 -21.56
CA SER A 195 -22.87 125.56 -20.95
C SER A 195 -23.97 124.58 -21.39
N TRP A 196 -25.00 124.41 -20.56
CA TRP A 196 -26.46 124.38 -20.87
C TRP A 196 -26.86 124.65 -22.34
N LYS A 197 -27.91 124.09 -22.94
CA LYS A 197 -29.22 123.51 -22.49
C LYS A 197 -29.85 122.79 -23.74
N ASP A 198 -31.04 122.17 -23.77
CA ASP A 198 -32.28 122.20 -22.97
C ASP A 198 -32.79 120.78 -22.63
#